data_AF-A0A377M430-F1
#
_entry.id   AF-A0A377M430-F1
#
_cell.length_a   1.000
_cell.length_b   1.000
_cell.length_c   1.000
_cell.angle_alpha   90.00
_cell.angle_beta   90.00
_cell.angle_gamma   90.00
#
_symmetry.space_group_name_H-M   'P 1'
#
loop_
_entity.id
_entity.type
_entity.pdbx_description
1 polymer ?
#
loop_
_entity_poly.entity_id
_entity_poly.type
_entity_poly.pdbx_seq_one_letter_code
_entity_poly.pdbx_strand_id
1 'polypeptide(L)'
;MNKAPVPPAHCTFEPEDWLRLAKCWHPVARACDIGAAPVKATLLDEALVIYRVKGQVVVARDVCPHRGVPLTLGFHDEHGIICPYHGLRFGEDGRCNRIPSQPRPASTGETQPD
;
A
#
# COMPACT_ATOMS: atom_id res chain seq x y z
N MET A 1 -2.06 -21.01 -3.04
CA MET A 1 -3.06 -21.19 -1.96
C MET A 1 -3.56 -19.81 -1.57
N ASN A 2 -4.82 -19.46 -1.85
CA ASN A 2 -5.39 -18.20 -1.38
C ASN A 2 -5.69 -18.35 0.11
N LYS A 3 -4.94 -17.64 0.95
CA LYS A 3 -5.20 -17.56 2.39
C LYS A 3 -6.55 -16.89 2.58
N ALA A 4 -7.41 -17.46 3.41
CA ALA A 4 -8.68 -16.82 3.76
C ALA A 4 -8.41 -15.43 4.38
N PRO A 5 -9.22 -14.41 4.08
CA PRO A 5 -9.09 -13.12 4.72
C PRO A 5 -9.31 -13.28 6.23
N VAL A 6 -8.47 -12.59 7.02
CA VAL A 6 -8.52 -12.60 8.48
C VAL A 6 -8.82 -11.19 8.94
N PRO A 7 -9.70 -10.99 9.94
CA PRO A 7 -9.93 -9.67 10.52
C PRO A 7 -8.62 -9.02 11.00
N PRO A 8 -8.53 -7.67 10.97
CA PRO A 8 -7.38 -6.95 11.52
C PRO A 8 -7.23 -7.20 13.03
N ALA A 9 -6.02 -7.01 13.56
CA ALA A 9 -5.66 -7.39 14.94
C ALA A 9 -6.51 -6.69 16.04
N HIS A 10 -7.10 -5.54 15.73
CA HIS A 10 -7.95 -4.76 16.63
C HIS A 10 -9.36 -4.56 16.04
N CYS A 11 -9.86 -5.56 15.31
CA CYS A 11 -11.21 -5.55 14.76
C CYS A 11 -12.27 -5.49 15.87
N THR A 12 -13.17 -4.53 15.76
CA THR A 12 -14.32 -4.32 16.67
C THR A 12 -15.59 -5.04 16.19
N PHE A 13 -15.59 -5.56 14.96
CA PHE A 13 -16.66 -6.40 14.42
C PHE A 13 -16.54 -7.83 14.91
N GLU A 14 -17.68 -8.50 15.11
CA GLU A 14 -17.72 -9.96 15.27
C GLU A 14 -17.09 -10.64 14.05
N PRO A 15 -16.25 -11.70 14.24
CA PRO A 15 -15.49 -12.30 13.14
C PRO A 15 -16.35 -12.76 11.97
N GLU A 16 -17.54 -13.30 12.24
CA GLU A 16 -18.44 -13.77 11.19
C GLU A 16 -19.04 -12.61 10.38
N ASP A 17 -19.46 -11.53 11.05
CA ASP A 17 -19.99 -10.35 10.38
C ASP A 17 -18.90 -9.66 9.55
N TRP A 18 -17.68 -9.56 10.10
CA TRP A 18 -16.54 -9.05 9.36
C TRP A 18 -16.28 -9.87 8.10
N LEU A 19 -16.28 -11.21 8.18
CA LEU A 19 -16.05 -12.10 7.03
C LEU A 19 -17.15 -11.99 5.96
N ARG A 20 -18.39 -11.67 6.36
CA ARG A 20 -19.48 -11.40 5.42
C ARG A 20 -19.26 -10.06 4.72
N LEU A 21 -18.98 -9.00 5.49
CA LEU A 21 -18.78 -7.65 4.98
C LEU A 21 -17.52 -7.52 4.11
N ALA A 22 -16.42 -8.18 4.47
CA ALA A 22 -15.14 -8.12 3.76
C ALA A 22 -15.18 -8.70 2.33
N LYS A 23 -16.26 -9.42 1.98
CA LYS A 23 -16.49 -9.95 0.63
C LYS A 23 -17.30 -8.99 -0.25
N CYS A 24 -17.81 -7.90 0.32
CA CYS A 24 -18.59 -6.91 -0.40
C CYS A 24 -17.70 -5.80 -0.98
N TRP A 25 -18.19 -5.13 -2.02
CA TRP A 25 -17.58 -3.91 -2.55
C TRP A 25 -17.96 -2.71 -1.69
N HIS A 26 -16.96 -1.94 -1.26
CA HIS A 26 -17.15 -0.75 -0.43
C HIS A 26 -16.48 0.48 -1.06
N PRO A 27 -17.20 1.61 -1.19
CA PRO A 27 -16.56 2.87 -1.53
C PRO A 27 -15.73 3.38 -0.34
N VAL A 28 -14.45 3.66 -0.56
CA VAL A 28 -13.54 4.18 0.50
C VAL A 28 -13.03 5.60 0.24
N ALA A 29 -13.10 6.06 -1.01
CA ALA A 29 -12.74 7.42 -1.42
C ALA A 29 -13.28 7.74 -2.82
N ARG A 30 -13.32 9.03 -3.18
CA ARG A 30 -13.56 9.47 -4.56
C ARG A 30 -12.23 9.58 -5.30
N ALA A 31 -12.18 9.14 -6.55
CA ALA A 31 -10.94 9.17 -7.34
C ALA A 31 -10.37 10.59 -7.54
N CYS A 32 -11.23 11.62 -7.54
CA CYS A 32 -10.82 13.03 -7.67
C CYS A 32 -10.12 13.59 -6.42
N ASP A 33 -10.33 12.98 -5.25
CA ASP A 33 -9.68 13.40 -4.01
C ASP A 33 -8.27 12.81 -3.87
N ILE A 34 -7.91 11.85 -4.73
CA ILE A 34 -6.60 11.20 -4.73
C ILE A 34 -5.64 12.01 -5.61
N GLY A 35 -5.10 13.08 -5.01
CA GLY A 35 -4.09 13.96 -5.60
C GLY A 35 -2.66 13.44 -5.39
N ALA A 36 -1.73 14.36 -5.15
CA ALA A 36 -0.30 14.07 -4.96
C ALA A 36 0.07 13.58 -3.54
N ALA A 37 -0.80 13.82 -2.54
CA ALA A 37 -0.60 13.29 -1.20
C ALA A 37 -1.31 11.93 -1.06
N PRO A 38 -0.71 10.94 -0.37
CA PRO A 38 -1.43 9.74 0.04
C PRO A 38 -2.65 10.09 0.91
N VAL A 39 -3.75 9.38 0.70
CA VAL A 39 -5.00 9.57 1.43
C VAL A 39 -5.22 8.40 2.37
N LYS A 40 -5.65 8.70 3.59
CA LYS A 40 -6.03 7.71 4.60
C LYS A 40 -7.51 7.35 4.46
N ALA A 41 -7.82 6.07 4.60
CA ALA A 41 -9.18 5.58 4.79
C ALA A 41 -9.21 4.46 5.85
N THR A 42 -10.39 4.16 6.37
CA THR A 42 -10.62 3.01 7.25
C THR A 42 -11.81 2.24 6.74
N LEU A 43 -11.66 0.93 6.59
CA LEU A 43 -12.73 0.03 6.15
C LEU A 43 -12.73 -1.22 7.04
N LEU A 44 -13.84 -1.46 7.75
CA LEU A 44 -13.98 -2.62 8.64
C LEU A 44 -12.78 -2.77 9.60
N ASP A 45 -12.39 -1.66 10.23
CA ASP A 45 -11.22 -1.50 11.10
C ASP A 45 -9.84 -1.77 10.48
N GLU A 46 -9.76 -2.01 9.17
CA GLU A 46 -8.51 -2.02 8.43
C GLU A 46 -8.12 -0.58 8.07
N ALA A 47 -6.93 -0.16 8.49
CA ALA A 47 -6.36 1.11 8.07
C ALA A 47 -5.82 0.98 6.63
N LEU A 48 -6.25 1.88 5.75
CA LEU A 48 -5.92 1.86 4.33
C LEU A 48 -5.18 3.13 3.91
N VAL A 49 -4.24 2.95 3.00
CA VAL A 49 -3.59 4.02 2.27
C VAL A 49 -4.02 3.97 0.81
N ILE A 50 -4.33 5.14 0.25
CA ILE A 50 -4.74 5.32 -1.13
C ILE A 50 -3.76 6.30 -1.79
N TYR A 51 -3.18 5.90 -2.92
CA TYR A 51 -2.18 6.71 -3.63
C TYR A 51 -2.29 6.49 -5.13
N ARG A 52 -1.55 7.28 -5.91
CA ARG A 52 -1.54 7.20 -7.37
C ARG A 52 -0.17 6.78 -7.89
N VAL A 53 -0.17 5.91 -8.90
CA VAL A 53 1.03 5.48 -9.62
C VAL A 53 0.69 5.48 -11.11
N LYS A 54 1.36 6.30 -11.94
CA LYS A 54 1.11 6.38 -13.40
C LYS A 54 -0.38 6.58 -13.74
N GLY A 55 -1.04 7.46 -13.00
CA GLY A 55 -2.47 7.72 -13.17
C GLY A 55 -3.41 6.70 -12.51
N GLN A 56 -2.93 5.50 -12.12
CA GLN A 56 -3.75 4.45 -11.51
C GLN A 56 -3.88 4.66 -10.00
N VAL A 57 -5.09 4.47 -9.46
CA VAL A 57 -5.35 4.50 -8.02
C VAL A 57 -5.01 3.15 -7.42
N VAL A 58 -4.21 3.15 -6.36
CA VAL A 58 -3.82 1.96 -5.61
C VAL A 58 -4.37 2.08 -4.19
N VAL A 59 -4.92 0.99 -3.67
CA VAL A 59 -5.33 0.87 -2.27
C VAL A 59 -4.52 -0.25 -1.64
N ALA A 60 -3.90 0.02 -0.49
CA ALA A 60 -3.13 -0.95 0.27
C ALA A 60 -3.40 -0.77 1.77
N ARG A 61 -2.93 -1.71 2.59
CA ARG A 61 -2.91 -1.52 4.05
C ARG A 61 -1.99 -0.36 4.40
N ASP A 62 -2.42 0.49 5.33
CA ASP A 62 -1.65 1.64 5.82
C ASP A 62 -0.58 1.22 6.85
N VAL A 63 0.27 0.28 6.46
CA VAL A 63 1.28 -0.28 7.35
C VAL A 63 2.50 -0.72 6.55
N CYS A 64 3.65 -0.14 6.83
CA CYS A 64 4.91 -0.62 6.27
C CYS A 64 5.29 -1.95 6.95
N PRO A 65 5.44 -3.07 6.22
CA PRO A 65 5.74 -4.38 6.81
C PRO A 65 7.13 -4.45 7.48
N HIS A 66 7.98 -3.43 7.31
CA HIS A 66 9.27 -3.36 7.98
C HIS A 66 9.14 -3.08 9.48
N ARG A 67 8.43 -2.02 9.87
CA ARG A 67 8.31 -1.57 11.28
C ARG A 67 6.96 -0.95 11.64
N GLY A 68 5.93 -1.21 10.85
CA GLY A 68 4.56 -0.80 11.17
C GLY A 68 4.25 0.68 10.94
N VAL A 69 5.17 1.48 10.40
CA VAL A 69 4.94 2.91 10.16
C VAL A 69 3.84 3.09 9.12
N PRO A 70 2.83 3.94 9.38
CA PRO A 70 1.80 4.26 8.40
C PRO A 70 2.40 4.82 7.12
N LEU A 71 1.99 4.29 5.98
CA LEU A 71 2.42 4.75 4.67
C LEU A 71 1.79 6.10 4.32
N THR A 72 0.62 6.41 4.89
CA THR A 72 -0.04 7.72 4.78
C THR A 72 0.78 8.89 5.29
N LEU A 73 1.77 8.63 6.16
CA LEU A 73 2.74 9.64 6.62
C LEU A 73 3.89 9.89 5.62
N GLY A 74 3.94 9.12 4.54
CA GLY A 74 4.93 9.24 3.48
C GLY A 74 4.49 10.15 2.34
N PHE A 75 5.08 9.90 1.17
CA PHE A 75 4.75 10.56 -0.09
C PHE A 75 4.77 9.50 -1.20
N HIS A 76 4.20 9.81 -2.37
CA HIS A 76 4.27 8.92 -3.52
C HIS A 76 4.88 9.61 -4.73
N ASP A 77 5.47 8.81 -5.61
CA ASP A 77 5.96 9.19 -6.93
C ASP A 77 5.29 8.32 -8.01
N GLU A 78 5.68 8.51 -9.26
CA GLU A 78 5.20 7.72 -10.41
C GLU A 78 5.59 6.22 -10.35
N HIS A 79 6.30 5.79 -9.31
CA HIS A 79 6.73 4.43 -9.10
C HIS A 79 6.17 3.82 -7.81
N GLY A 80 5.48 4.58 -6.96
CA GLY A 80 4.89 4.05 -5.74
C GLY A 80 4.89 4.97 -4.54
N ILE A 81 4.30 4.49 -3.45
CA ILE A 81 4.32 5.15 -2.14
C ILE A 81 5.59 4.81 -1.38
N ILE A 82 6.24 5.83 -0.80
CA ILE A 82 7.51 5.75 -0.11
C ILE A 82 7.26 5.89 1.39
N CYS A 83 7.66 4.86 2.13
CA CYS A 83 7.60 4.87 3.59
C CYS A 83 8.53 5.96 4.15
N PRO A 84 8.06 6.85 5.05
CA PRO A 84 8.85 7.97 5.54
C PRO A 84 10.00 7.55 6.45
N TYR A 85 10.02 6.31 6.94
CA TYR A 85 11.02 5.87 7.90
C TYR A 85 12.36 5.50 7.22
N HIS A 86 12.33 4.51 6.32
CA HIS A 86 13.54 3.99 5.68
C HIS A 86 13.43 3.94 4.16
N GLY A 87 12.44 4.61 3.57
CA GLY A 87 12.33 4.79 2.12
C GLY A 87 11.99 3.54 1.31
N LEU A 88 11.42 2.49 1.94
CA LEU A 88 10.82 1.37 1.19
C LEU A 88 9.72 1.92 0.30
N ARG A 89 9.67 1.49 -0.97
CA ARG A 89 8.65 1.93 -1.93
C ARG A 89 7.76 0.79 -2.38
N PHE A 90 6.46 1.05 -2.47
CA PHE A 90 5.44 0.07 -2.87
C PHE A 90 4.72 0.55 -4.14
N GLY A 91 4.71 -0.28 -5.18
CA GLY A 91 4.29 0.10 -6.53
C GLY A 91 2.80 -0.07 -6.83
N GLU A 92 2.45 -0.06 -8.12
CA GLU A 92 1.08 -0.17 -8.64
C GLU A 92 0.31 -1.43 -8.22
N ASP A 93 1.03 -2.51 -7.85
CA ASP A 93 0.46 -3.76 -7.36
C ASP A 93 0.49 -3.88 -5.82
N GLY A 94 0.86 -2.78 -5.13
CA GLY A 94 1.03 -2.74 -3.68
C GLY A 94 2.24 -3.52 -3.16
N ARG A 95 3.09 -4.08 -4.03
CA ARG A 95 4.30 -4.80 -3.62
C ARG A 95 5.49 -3.88 -3.48
N CYS A 96 6.39 -4.23 -2.56
CA CYS A 96 7.66 -3.53 -2.38
C CYS A 96 8.50 -3.66 -3.66
N ASN A 97 8.84 -2.53 -4.29
CA ASN A 97 9.64 -2.48 -5.51
C ASN A 97 10.99 -1.78 -5.32
N ARG A 98 11.26 -1.25 -4.12
CA ARG A 98 12.55 -0.66 -3.77
C ARG A 98 12.80 -0.80 -2.26
N ILE A 99 13.97 -1.33 -1.93
CA ILE A 99 14.53 -1.35 -0.59
C ILE A 99 15.84 -0.56 -0.66
N PRO A 100 15.98 0.61 0.01
CA PRO A 100 17.14 1.48 -0.22
C PRO A 100 18.51 0.87 0.10
N SER A 101 18.57 -0.09 1.03
CA SER A 101 19.79 -0.80 1.38
C SER A 101 20.14 -1.94 0.43
N GLN A 102 19.28 -2.26 -0.54
CA GLN A 102 19.55 -3.27 -1.55
C GLN A 102 19.87 -2.58 -2.88
N PRO A 103 21.05 -2.83 -3.48
CA PRO A 103 21.32 -2.40 -4.84
C PRO A 103 20.21 -2.94 -5.75
N ARG A 104 19.73 -2.12 -6.68
CA ARG A 104 18.87 -2.63 -7.75
C ARG A 104 19.66 -3.75 -8.43
N PRO A 105 19.12 -4.97 -8.59
CA PRO A 105 19.81 -5.97 -9.39
C PRO A 105 20.06 -5.31 -10.75
N ALA A 106 21.33 -5.26 -11.16
CA ALA A 106 21.68 -4.77 -12.49
C ALA A 106 20.80 -5.54 -13.47
N SER A 107 20.01 -4.82 -14.26
CA SER A 107 19.33 -5.44 -15.40
C SER A 107 20.41 -6.12 -16.20
N THR A 108 20.33 -7.45 -16.34
CA THR A 108 21.17 -8.17 -17.29
C THR A 108 20.85 -7.61 -18.67
N GLY A 109 21.71 -6.71 -19.14
CA GLY A 109 21.59 -6.02 -20.41
C GLY A 109 22.05 -4.57 -20.28
N GLU A 110 23.23 -4.31 -20.84
CA GLU A 110 23.83 -3.00 -21.12
C GLU A 110 24.70 -2.40 -20.01
N THR A 111 26.01 -2.55 -20.25
CA THR A 111 27.13 -1.87 -19.60
C THR A 111 26.92 -0.35 -19.56
N GLN A 112 26.99 0.23 -18.36
CA GLN A 112 27.11 1.67 -18.17
C GLN A 112 28.60 2.05 -18.25
N PRO A 113 29.03 2.94 -19.18
CA PRO A 113 30.38 3.49 -19.13
C PRO A 113 30.52 4.54 -18.02
N ASP A 114 31.76 4.69 -17.57
CA ASP A 114 32.26 5.40 -16.38
C ASP A 114 31.67 6.80 -16.10
#